data_AF-A0AAD0WWY2-F1
#
_entry.id   AF-A0AAD0WWY2-F1
#
_cell.length_a   1.000
_cell.length_b   1.000
_cell.length_c   1.000
_cell.angle_alpha   90.00
_cell.angle_beta   90.00
_cell.angle_gamma   90.00
#
_symmetry.space_group_name_H-M   'P 1'
#
loop_
_entity.id
_entity.type
_entity.pdbx_description
1 polymer ?
#
loop_
_entity_poly.entity_id
_entity_poly.type
_entity_poly.pdbx_seq_one_letter_code
_entity_poly.pdbx_strand_id
1 'polypeptide(L)'
;MKYLLIMCLTLLASCGFNSSDEEGSKEQRSIDTLNAQRSNQDSDGDLVNDQEEINKGRSPYVADIPKVKVNFLQNYNIKQIYEDQTIFEIDTRTAKDDPDFKYRVGELFLKENSINNAAKLGRFSGVTWGNIRQEDYSWVKYPEIDEKFYFSKRAEYEDFKKKKLTESQITLENTLKLVESPYFNSIEGLELNFYYYSYSKETYIQLHTQKIEQTFQSGVREDFIITITNPPKELLDDTYMRHGEFIISEVKDFYIPDLEMTYRELLASVKAKAVPVYKTSPFENDLNYVAVSKDGDSLINVLSHLYSEKFEIQEDKLTRLEQFSNNLPSFKYLHELKAEDKSGQWFVMTNPLKQHYLKHKFTNKDSITLSYITGSQLSKRKSEIIPAFREKVYSGSKDKTLPLGNITKNSQIALSLYLNSIKGVKLLTTNEQFAFAPNCRGNCTGANWNVWAKFSNNRFENKETPWVASHFSEVLPSFDLFINNTQLNIDELIKENILSLSLEADNRGQYLHLEISNLHKLDLIESGQENTAFIKIKPLSSGLAGEGLEIKEVGGHNIDKYYHAGLICLNQAVERNVPLAVTSWGFDKWQHRVRWGVKVPPKQFIPTRGEKKKYFNGVVVDIISKVSNFYN
;
A
#
# COMPACT_ATOMS: atom_id res chain seq x y z
N MET A 1 -5.42 30.59 -74.38
CA MET A 1 -4.73 30.47 -73.08
C MET A 1 -5.73 29.97 -72.05
N LYS A 2 -5.37 28.84 -71.41
CA LYS A 2 -5.89 28.23 -70.17
C LYS A 2 -7.40 28.29 -69.96
N TYR A 3 -8.08 27.15 -70.22
CA TYR A 3 -9.30 26.61 -69.58
C TYR A 3 -10.05 25.58 -70.47
N LEU A 4 -9.53 25.23 -71.65
CA LEU A 4 -10.15 24.24 -72.56
C LEU A 4 -9.43 22.88 -72.64
N LEU A 5 -8.42 22.63 -71.80
CA LEU A 5 -7.54 21.44 -71.89
C LEU A 5 -7.70 20.44 -70.72
N ILE A 6 -8.63 20.68 -69.79
CA ILE A 6 -8.84 19.83 -68.59
C ILE A 6 -10.23 19.16 -68.59
N MET A 7 -11.07 19.39 -69.61
CA MET A 7 -12.41 18.79 -69.71
C MET A 7 -12.57 17.82 -70.90
N CYS A 8 -11.51 17.56 -71.68
CA CYS A 8 -11.53 16.64 -72.84
C CYS A 8 -10.71 15.36 -72.65
N LEU A 9 -10.27 15.03 -71.43
CA LEU A 9 -9.52 13.80 -71.13
C LEU A 9 -10.24 12.83 -70.17
N THR A 10 -11.48 13.15 -69.80
CA THR A 10 -12.40 12.22 -69.15
C THR A 10 -13.59 12.03 -70.08
N LEU A 11 -13.89 10.76 -70.39
CA LEU A 11 -14.97 10.25 -71.25
C LEU A 11 -14.57 10.04 -72.72
N LEU A 12 -14.17 8.80 -73.01
CA LEU A 12 -14.25 7.99 -74.24
C LEU A 12 -13.14 6.92 -74.10
N ALA A 13 -13.33 5.62 -74.02
CA ALA A 13 -14.50 4.75 -74.06
C ALA A 13 -14.08 3.38 -73.48
N SER A 14 -15.00 2.70 -72.80
CA SER A 14 -14.95 1.25 -72.57
C SER A 14 -15.57 0.52 -73.76
N CYS A 15 -14.91 -0.50 -74.31
CA CYS A 15 -15.51 -1.63 -75.04
C CYS A 15 -14.53 -2.80 -74.99
N GLY A 16 -14.98 -3.96 -74.49
CA GLY A 16 -14.27 -5.24 -74.62
C GLY A 16 -14.74 -6.03 -75.84
N PHE A 17 -13.94 -7.02 -76.28
CA PHE A 17 -14.37 -8.38 -76.67
C PHE A 17 -13.15 -9.27 -77.04
N ASN A 18 -13.42 -10.57 -77.08
CA ASN A 18 -12.56 -11.77 -77.07
C ASN A 18 -11.52 -12.01 -78.19
N SER A 19 -10.53 -12.84 -77.79
CA SER A 19 -9.82 -13.94 -78.49
C SER A 19 -9.35 -13.80 -79.94
N SER A 20 -8.05 -13.91 -80.13
CA SER A 20 -7.45 -14.76 -81.17
C SER A 20 -5.99 -15.07 -80.82
N ASP A 21 -5.67 -16.36 -80.85
CA ASP A 21 -4.34 -16.93 -80.70
C ASP A 21 -3.33 -16.35 -81.70
N GLU A 22 -2.11 -16.07 -81.25
CA GLU A 22 -0.91 -16.26 -82.06
C GLU A 22 0.31 -16.45 -81.14
N GLU A 23 0.96 -17.60 -81.32
CA GLU A 23 2.12 -18.08 -80.58
C GLU A 23 3.35 -17.17 -80.79
N GLY A 24 4.09 -16.90 -79.71
CA GLY A 24 5.33 -16.14 -79.80
C GLY A 24 6.06 -16.00 -78.47
N SER A 25 6.60 -17.11 -77.98
CA SER A 25 7.76 -17.25 -77.08
C SER A 25 8.20 -16.02 -76.25
N LYS A 26 8.12 -16.11 -74.91
CA LYS A 26 9.20 -15.63 -74.01
C LYS A 26 9.04 -16.06 -72.55
N GLU A 27 10.08 -16.74 -72.09
CA GLU A 27 10.60 -16.81 -70.72
C GLU A 27 9.67 -17.37 -69.63
N GLN A 28 9.68 -18.69 -69.58
CA GLN A 28 9.60 -19.49 -68.37
C GLN A 28 10.70 -19.02 -67.40
N ARG A 29 10.37 -18.05 -66.52
CA ARG A 29 11.23 -17.68 -65.40
C ARG A 29 11.34 -18.87 -64.46
N SER A 30 12.52 -19.47 -64.48
CA SER A 30 13.06 -20.40 -63.51
C SER A 30 12.64 -20.03 -62.07
N ILE A 31 11.83 -20.90 -61.46
CA ILE A 31 11.62 -20.97 -60.01
C ILE A 31 12.78 -21.72 -59.32
N ASP A 32 13.74 -22.23 -60.10
CA ASP A 32 14.97 -22.81 -59.55
C ASP A 32 16.05 -21.74 -59.41
N THR A 33 16.66 -21.70 -58.21
CA THR A 33 17.80 -20.87 -57.75
C THR A 33 17.54 -19.57 -56.98
N LEU A 34 16.56 -19.54 -56.06
CA LEU A 34 16.58 -18.62 -54.90
C LEU A 34 16.61 -19.33 -53.52
N ASN A 35 16.42 -20.66 -53.48
CA ASN A 35 16.44 -21.43 -52.22
C ASN A 35 17.85 -21.74 -51.69
N ALA A 36 18.91 -21.59 -52.50
CA ALA A 36 20.27 -22.00 -52.10
C ALA A 36 21.03 -20.93 -51.27
N GLN A 37 20.58 -19.68 -51.22
CA GLN A 37 21.27 -18.60 -50.49
C GLN A 37 20.73 -18.36 -49.07
N ARG A 38 19.51 -18.81 -48.75
CA ARG A 38 18.96 -18.77 -47.40
C ARG A 38 19.34 -19.98 -46.54
N SER A 39 19.85 -21.05 -47.16
CA SER A 39 20.04 -22.34 -46.50
C SER A 39 21.12 -22.39 -45.42
N ASN A 40 21.77 -21.28 -45.07
CA ASN A 40 22.80 -21.15 -44.02
C ASN A 40 22.72 -19.79 -43.30
N GLN A 41 21.66 -19.01 -43.53
CA GLN A 41 21.48 -17.74 -42.82
C GLN A 41 20.75 -17.99 -41.50
N ASP A 42 21.14 -17.22 -40.49
CA ASP A 42 20.53 -17.14 -39.17
C ASP A 42 20.33 -15.65 -38.93
N SER A 43 19.12 -15.17 -39.24
CA SER A 43 18.79 -13.75 -39.30
C SER A 43 18.56 -13.13 -37.91
N ASP A 44 18.04 -13.89 -36.95
CA ASP A 44 17.69 -13.40 -35.60
C ASP A 44 18.68 -13.82 -34.49
N GLY A 45 19.62 -14.72 -34.78
CA GLY A 45 20.74 -15.07 -33.93
C GLY A 45 20.50 -16.26 -33.02
N ASP A 46 19.42 -17.01 -33.20
CA ASP A 46 19.05 -18.14 -32.34
C ASP A 46 19.75 -19.46 -32.67
N LEU A 47 20.64 -19.43 -33.68
CA LEU A 47 21.43 -20.56 -34.18
C LEU A 47 20.60 -21.64 -34.89
N VAL A 48 19.33 -21.33 -35.20
CA VAL A 48 18.49 -22.08 -36.13
C VAL A 48 18.60 -21.43 -37.50
N ASN A 49 18.45 -22.23 -38.55
CA ASN A 49 18.58 -21.78 -39.92
C ASN A 49 17.24 -21.20 -40.41
N ASP A 50 17.28 -20.05 -41.10
CA ASP A 50 16.11 -19.40 -41.68
C ASP A 50 15.25 -20.38 -42.51
N GLN A 51 15.89 -21.29 -43.26
CA GLN A 51 15.19 -22.29 -44.08
C GLN A 51 14.51 -23.37 -43.23
N GLU A 52 15.12 -23.77 -42.12
CA GLU A 52 14.56 -24.75 -41.19
C GLU A 52 13.31 -24.19 -40.49
N GLU A 53 13.36 -22.93 -40.08
CA GLU A 53 12.23 -22.25 -39.45
C GLU A 53 11.05 -22.12 -40.41
N ILE A 54 11.30 -21.70 -41.66
CA ILE A 54 10.27 -21.61 -42.70
C ILE A 54 9.63 -22.99 -42.93
N ASN A 55 10.44 -24.05 -43.03
CA ASN A 55 9.95 -25.42 -43.21
C ASN A 55 9.06 -25.89 -42.04
N LYS A 56 9.29 -25.36 -40.84
CA LYS A 56 8.51 -25.61 -39.62
C LYS A 56 7.36 -24.61 -39.41
N GLY A 57 7.10 -23.71 -40.37
CA GLY A 57 6.00 -22.74 -40.33
C GLY A 57 6.24 -21.56 -39.39
N ARG A 58 7.51 -21.22 -39.14
CA ARG A 58 7.94 -20.13 -38.25
C ARG A 58 8.50 -18.95 -39.01
N SER A 59 8.71 -17.85 -38.28
CA SER A 59 9.25 -16.61 -38.81
C SER A 59 10.75 -16.55 -38.60
N PRO A 60 11.59 -16.46 -39.66
CA PRO A 60 13.05 -16.37 -39.56
C PRO A 60 13.56 -15.00 -39.08
N TYR A 61 12.71 -14.27 -38.39
CA TYR A 61 12.97 -12.91 -37.92
C TYR A 61 12.61 -12.78 -36.44
N VAL A 62 12.27 -13.88 -35.77
CA VAL A 62 11.80 -13.92 -34.39
C VAL A 62 12.47 -15.08 -33.69
N ALA A 63 13.49 -14.78 -32.90
CA ALA A 63 14.37 -15.78 -32.31
C ALA A 63 13.61 -16.81 -31.45
N ASP A 64 13.82 -18.09 -31.73
CA ASP A 64 13.36 -19.19 -30.91
C ASP A 64 14.30 -19.37 -29.69
N ILE A 65 13.88 -18.83 -28.55
CA ILE A 65 14.57 -19.01 -27.26
C ILE A 65 13.73 -19.82 -26.26
N PRO A 66 14.35 -20.59 -25.34
CA PRO A 66 13.61 -21.25 -24.27
C PRO A 66 12.90 -20.22 -23.39
N LYS A 67 11.57 -20.24 -23.39
CA LYS A 67 10.75 -19.33 -22.59
C LYS A 67 10.47 -19.94 -21.22
N VAL A 68 11.04 -19.35 -20.18
CA VAL A 68 10.86 -19.80 -18.79
C VAL A 68 9.88 -18.88 -18.07
N LYS A 69 8.79 -19.44 -17.53
CA LYS A 69 7.83 -18.74 -16.68
C LYS A 69 8.12 -19.07 -15.21
N VAL A 70 8.91 -18.21 -14.56
CA VAL A 70 9.15 -18.27 -13.11
C VAL A 70 8.07 -17.47 -12.38
N ASN A 71 7.45 -18.07 -11.39
CA ASN A 71 6.46 -17.42 -10.55
C ASN A 71 6.79 -17.68 -9.08
N PHE A 72 6.80 -16.63 -8.27
CA PHE A 72 6.85 -16.77 -6.82
C PHE A 72 5.48 -17.09 -6.27
N LEU A 73 5.42 -18.12 -5.44
CA LEU A 73 4.25 -18.33 -4.63
C LEU A 73 4.27 -17.31 -3.50
N GLN A 74 3.08 -16.89 -3.06
CA GLN A 74 2.96 -16.05 -1.88
C GLN A 74 3.53 -16.72 -0.61
N ASN A 75 3.75 -18.02 -0.65
CA ASN A 75 4.28 -18.82 0.44
C ASN A 75 5.79 -18.59 0.60
N TYR A 76 6.14 -17.74 1.55
CA TYR A 76 7.47 -17.64 2.13
C TYR A 76 7.40 -17.61 3.66
N ASN A 77 8.53 -17.97 4.27
CA ASN A 77 8.73 -17.94 5.71
C ASN A 77 9.99 -17.12 6.02
N ILE A 78 9.84 -16.11 6.88
CA ILE A 78 10.97 -15.39 7.48
C ILE A 78 11.03 -15.81 8.94
N LYS A 79 12.14 -16.43 9.35
CA LYS A 79 12.37 -16.88 10.71
C LYS A 79 13.60 -16.21 11.30
N GLN A 80 13.48 -15.68 12.51
CA GLN A 80 14.55 -15.06 13.27
C GLN A 80 14.64 -15.69 14.66
N ILE A 81 15.84 -16.13 15.03
CA ILE A 81 16.14 -16.74 16.33
C ILE A 81 17.05 -15.78 17.10
N TYR A 82 16.66 -15.47 18.33
CA TYR A 82 17.36 -14.52 19.19
C TYR A 82 18.18 -15.24 20.28
N GLU A 83 19.10 -14.52 20.94
CA GLU A 83 19.97 -15.08 21.98
C GLU A 83 19.19 -15.66 23.17
N ASP A 84 18.00 -15.11 23.45
CA ASP A 84 17.08 -15.60 24.48
C ASP A 84 16.24 -16.81 24.04
N GLN A 85 16.59 -17.42 22.89
CA GLN A 85 15.89 -18.53 22.23
C GLN A 85 14.45 -18.20 21.79
N THR A 86 14.03 -16.93 21.87
CA THR A 86 12.74 -16.54 21.30
C THR A 86 12.81 -16.55 19.78
N ILE A 87 11.68 -16.84 19.15
CA ILE A 87 11.54 -16.95 17.70
C ILE A 87 10.53 -15.91 17.24
N PHE A 88 10.93 -15.09 16.28
CA PHE A 88 10.01 -14.29 15.49
C PHE A 88 9.84 -14.95 14.13
N GLU A 89 8.60 -15.12 13.70
CA GLU A 89 8.28 -15.81 12.47
C GLU A 89 7.16 -15.10 11.70
N ILE A 90 7.41 -14.87 10.41
CA ILE A 90 6.41 -14.50 9.43
C ILE A 90 6.23 -15.69 8.51
N ASP A 91 5.13 -16.42 8.70
CA ASP A 91 4.76 -17.52 7.82
C ASP A 91 3.47 -17.17 7.07
N THR A 92 3.62 -16.91 5.78
CA THR A 92 2.51 -16.54 4.88
C THR A 92 1.65 -17.74 4.45
N ARG A 93 2.07 -18.97 4.76
CA ARG A 93 1.31 -20.21 4.43
C ARG A 93 0.09 -20.40 5.34
N THR A 94 0.12 -19.77 6.51
CA THR A 94 -0.83 -19.97 7.60
C THR A 94 -2.26 -19.51 7.29
N ALA A 95 -2.48 -18.81 6.17
CA ALA A 95 -3.78 -18.29 5.78
C ALA A 95 -4.54 -19.14 4.74
N LYS A 96 -4.02 -20.30 4.29
CA LYS A 96 -4.70 -21.09 3.24
C LYS A 96 -6.12 -21.56 3.60
N ASP A 97 -6.41 -21.72 4.89
CA ASP A 97 -7.73 -22.16 5.39
C ASP A 97 -8.64 -20.97 5.81
N ASP A 98 -8.16 -19.73 5.66
CA ASP A 98 -8.94 -18.53 5.93
C ASP A 98 -9.84 -18.18 4.73
N PRO A 99 -11.17 -18.04 4.89
CA PRO A 99 -12.07 -17.62 3.83
C PRO A 99 -11.71 -16.27 3.18
N ASP A 100 -11.02 -15.38 3.91
CA ASP A 100 -10.60 -14.07 3.42
C ASP A 100 -9.25 -14.12 2.67
N PHE A 101 -8.64 -15.30 2.54
CA PHE A 101 -7.36 -15.48 1.88
C PHE A 101 -7.43 -15.16 0.39
N LYS A 102 -6.57 -14.22 -0.03
CA LYS A 102 -6.37 -13.87 -1.43
C LYS A 102 -5.02 -14.41 -1.87
N TYR A 103 -5.04 -15.47 -2.67
CA TYR A 103 -3.84 -16.04 -3.26
C TYR A 103 -3.21 -15.05 -4.25
N ARG A 104 -1.92 -14.78 -4.08
CA ARG A 104 -1.14 -13.86 -4.92
C ARG A 104 0.05 -14.59 -5.51
N VAL A 105 0.45 -14.17 -6.70
CA VAL A 105 1.59 -14.72 -7.43
C VAL A 105 2.51 -13.56 -7.76
N GLY A 106 3.82 -13.80 -7.68
CA GLY A 106 4.83 -12.81 -8.06
C GLY A 106 4.62 -12.34 -9.50
N GLU A 107 4.87 -11.06 -9.74
CA GLU A 107 4.71 -10.45 -11.06
C GLU A 107 6.07 -10.12 -11.68
N LEU A 108 6.13 -10.16 -13.01
CA LEU A 108 7.31 -9.72 -13.74
C LEU A 108 7.60 -8.25 -13.41
N PHE A 109 8.82 -7.96 -12.99
CA PHE A 109 9.21 -6.62 -12.57
C PHE A 109 9.07 -5.61 -13.71
N LEU A 110 9.42 -6.02 -14.93
CA LEU A 110 9.21 -5.18 -16.11
C LEU A 110 7.74 -4.85 -16.36
N LYS A 111 6.82 -5.78 -16.10
CA LYS A 111 5.37 -5.52 -16.19
C LYS A 111 5.00 -4.39 -15.25
N GLU A 112 5.39 -4.49 -13.99
CA GLU A 112 5.09 -3.48 -12.97
C GLU A 112 5.76 -2.14 -13.27
N ASN A 113 7.04 -2.14 -13.67
CA ASN A 113 7.76 -0.92 -14.07
C ASN A 113 7.12 -0.27 -15.32
N SER A 114 6.70 -1.08 -16.29
CA SER A 114 6.00 -0.62 -17.48
C SER A 114 4.67 0.05 -17.13
N ILE A 115 3.88 -0.55 -16.23
CA ILE A 115 2.62 0.04 -15.81
C ILE A 115 2.84 1.29 -14.94
N ASN A 116 3.88 1.34 -14.11
CA ASN A 116 4.27 2.54 -13.36
C ASN A 116 4.67 3.69 -14.28
N ASN A 117 5.47 3.42 -15.32
CA ASN A 117 5.84 4.42 -16.32
C ASN A 117 4.62 4.87 -17.13
N ALA A 118 3.75 3.95 -17.54
CA ALA A 118 2.51 4.30 -18.20
C ALA A 118 1.58 5.15 -17.33
N ALA A 119 1.47 4.86 -16.03
CA ALA A 119 0.70 5.71 -15.11
C ALA A 119 1.32 7.11 -14.95
N LYS A 120 2.66 7.21 -14.97
CA LYS A 120 3.37 8.50 -14.96
C LYS A 120 3.11 9.32 -16.23
N LEU A 121 3.09 8.68 -17.39
CA LEU A 121 2.83 9.30 -18.70
C LEU A 121 1.34 9.63 -18.88
N GLY A 122 0.50 8.66 -18.57
CA GLY A 122 -0.96 8.70 -18.64
C GLY A 122 -1.62 9.66 -17.67
N ARG A 123 -0.87 10.39 -16.83
CA ARG A 123 -1.36 11.62 -16.19
C ARG A 123 -1.91 12.62 -17.21
N PHE A 124 -1.47 12.52 -18.46
CA PHE A 124 -1.99 13.29 -19.58
C PHE A 124 -2.69 12.36 -20.56
N SER A 125 -4.01 12.52 -20.72
CA SER A 125 -4.86 11.64 -21.54
C SER A 125 -4.42 11.50 -23.01
N GLY A 126 -3.68 12.47 -23.54
CA GLY A 126 -3.13 12.43 -24.89
C GLY A 126 -1.79 11.70 -25.05
N VAL A 127 -1.09 11.36 -23.96
CA VAL A 127 0.29 10.86 -24.00
C VAL A 127 0.32 9.34 -23.86
N THR A 128 0.78 8.67 -24.93
CA THR A 128 0.89 7.20 -25.02
C THR A 128 2.31 6.72 -25.28
N TRP A 129 3.30 7.61 -25.21
CA TRP A 129 4.70 7.29 -25.43
C TRP A 129 5.60 7.91 -24.36
N GLY A 130 6.64 7.17 -23.96
CA GLY A 130 7.68 7.68 -23.09
C GLY A 130 8.87 6.73 -22.94
N ASN A 131 9.70 7.02 -21.95
CA ASN A 131 10.94 6.29 -21.72
C ASN A 131 10.78 5.27 -20.60
N ILE A 132 11.38 4.09 -20.76
CA ILE A 132 11.54 3.09 -19.70
C ILE A 132 13.04 2.82 -19.50
N ARG A 133 13.47 2.74 -18.24
CA ARG A 133 14.81 2.25 -17.94
C ARG A 133 14.80 0.75 -18.13
N GLN A 134 15.74 0.27 -18.92
CA GLN A 134 15.85 -1.14 -19.25
C GLN A 134 16.46 -1.87 -18.05
N GLU A 135 15.59 -2.38 -17.19
CA GLU A 135 15.94 -3.36 -16.16
C GLU A 135 16.00 -4.76 -16.79
N ASP A 136 16.47 -5.75 -16.04
CA ASP A 136 16.54 -7.11 -16.58
C ASP A 136 15.13 -7.66 -16.84
N TYR A 137 14.88 -8.09 -18.07
CA TYR A 137 13.60 -8.65 -18.51
C TYR A 137 13.20 -9.92 -17.75
N SER A 138 14.14 -10.55 -17.04
CA SER A 138 13.93 -11.77 -16.28
C SER A 138 13.63 -11.53 -14.80
N TRP A 139 13.59 -10.28 -14.34
CA TRP A 139 13.30 -9.98 -12.93
C TRP A 139 11.85 -10.25 -12.57
N VAL A 140 11.63 -11.00 -11.50
CA VAL A 140 10.31 -11.31 -10.93
C VAL A 140 10.27 -10.81 -9.50
N LYS A 141 9.24 -10.04 -9.16
CA LYS A 141 9.03 -9.48 -7.81
C LYS A 141 8.18 -10.45 -7.00
N TYR A 142 8.55 -10.67 -5.73
CA TYR A 142 7.68 -11.41 -4.80
C TYR A 142 6.34 -10.70 -4.58
N PRO A 143 5.24 -11.46 -4.41
CA PRO A 143 3.92 -10.86 -4.23
C PRO A 143 3.84 -10.08 -2.90
N GLU A 144 3.10 -8.97 -2.93
CA GLU A 144 2.75 -8.24 -1.69
C GLU A 144 1.86 -9.13 -0.81
N ILE A 145 2.03 -9.09 0.51
CA ILE A 145 1.19 -9.83 1.46
C ILE A 145 -0.03 -9.02 1.93
N ASP A 146 -0.96 -9.69 2.61
CA ASP A 146 -2.12 -9.01 3.19
C ASP A 146 -1.68 -7.89 4.14
N GLU A 147 -2.37 -6.75 4.06
CA GLU A 147 -1.97 -5.53 4.76
C GLU A 147 -2.22 -5.63 6.27
N LYS A 148 -3.32 -6.26 6.68
CA LYS A 148 -3.62 -6.47 8.10
C LYS A 148 -2.63 -7.44 8.72
N PHE A 149 -2.34 -8.54 8.01
CA PHE A 149 -1.30 -9.49 8.41
C PHE A 149 0.07 -8.82 8.53
N TYR A 150 0.46 -8.00 7.55
CA TYR A 150 1.71 -7.24 7.58
C TYR A 150 1.77 -6.28 8.77
N PHE A 151 0.71 -5.52 9.05
CA PHE A 151 0.66 -4.61 10.19
C PHE A 151 0.78 -5.35 11.52
N SER A 152 0.07 -6.46 11.68
CA SER A 152 0.17 -7.29 12.88
C SER A 152 1.61 -7.78 13.10
N LYS A 153 2.24 -8.32 12.06
CA LYS A 153 3.63 -8.78 12.13
C LYS A 153 4.64 -7.65 12.33
N ARG A 154 4.39 -6.49 11.75
CA ARG A 154 5.22 -5.29 11.98
C ARG A 154 5.12 -4.81 13.42
N ALA A 155 3.92 -4.87 13.99
CA ALA A 155 3.65 -4.56 15.39
C ALA A 155 4.43 -5.53 16.29
N GLU A 156 4.31 -6.84 16.05
CA GLU A 156 5.02 -7.89 16.80
C GLU A 156 6.54 -7.68 16.73
N TYR A 157 7.08 -7.35 15.56
CA TYR A 157 8.51 -7.18 15.34
C TYR A 157 9.17 -6.10 16.23
N GLU A 158 8.44 -5.08 16.67
CA GLU A 158 9.01 -4.01 17.51
C GLU A 158 9.48 -4.50 18.90
N ASP A 159 8.88 -5.57 19.42
CA ASP A 159 9.33 -6.22 20.66
C ASP A 159 10.63 -7.01 20.44
N PHE A 160 10.86 -7.49 19.22
CA PHE A 160 12.02 -8.28 18.83
C PHE A 160 13.19 -7.45 18.31
N LYS A 161 12.92 -6.28 17.72
CA LYS A 161 13.94 -5.37 17.16
C LYS A 161 15.02 -4.96 18.16
N LYS A 162 14.66 -4.90 19.45
CA LYS A 162 15.58 -4.54 20.56
C LYS A 162 16.47 -5.71 21.00
N LYS A 163 16.13 -6.94 20.62
CA LYS A 163 16.85 -8.16 21.00
C LYS A 163 18.02 -8.43 20.06
N LYS A 164 19.02 -9.17 20.56
CA LYS A 164 20.18 -9.55 19.76
C LYS A 164 19.88 -10.81 18.95
N LEU A 165 19.95 -10.67 17.61
CA LEU A 165 19.71 -11.73 16.65
C LEU A 165 20.89 -12.71 16.61
N THR A 166 20.59 -14.00 16.69
CA THR A 166 21.56 -15.11 16.58
C THR A 166 21.58 -15.65 15.16
N GLU A 167 20.41 -15.98 14.61
CA GLU A 167 20.25 -16.59 13.30
C GLU A 167 19.00 -16.03 12.61
N SER A 168 19.05 -15.92 11.30
CA SER A 168 17.87 -15.59 10.49
C SER A 168 17.85 -16.43 9.23
N GLN A 169 16.65 -16.74 8.75
CA GLN A 169 16.43 -17.60 7.59
C GLN A 169 15.24 -17.08 6.80
N ILE A 170 15.36 -17.10 5.48
CA ILE A 170 14.25 -16.87 4.56
C ILE A 170 14.07 -18.14 3.73
N THR A 171 12.90 -18.74 3.81
CA THR A 171 12.51 -19.89 2.99
C THR A 171 11.46 -19.45 1.97
N LEU A 172 11.70 -19.78 0.71
CA LEU A 172 10.96 -19.30 -0.43
C LEU A 172 10.40 -20.49 -1.22
N GLU A 173 9.09 -20.53 -1.45
CA GLU A 173 8.46 -21.50 -2.37
C GLU A 173 8.29 -20.86 -3.76
N ASN A 174 8.79 -21.56 -4.78
CA ASN A 174 8.87 -21.06 -6.15
C ASN A 174 8.27 -22.09 -7.09
N THR A 175 7.70 -21.62 -8.20
CA THR A 175 7.28 -22.49 -9.29
C THR A 175 7.95 -22.05 -10.58
N LEU A 176 8.31 -23.00 -11.41
CA LEU A 176 8.81 -22.75 -12.75
C LEU A 176 8.06 -23.61 -13.75
N LYS A 177 7.77 -23.04 -14.91
CA LYS A 177 7.31 -23.76 -16.09
C LYS A 177 8.19 -23.38 -17.28
N LEU A 178 8.83 -24.38 -17.90
CA LEU A 178 9.35 -24.23 -19.26
C LEU A 178 8.14 -24.25 -20.21
N VAL A 179 7.96 -23.18 -20.97
CA VAL A 179 6.87 -23.09 -21.95
C VAL A 179 7.11 -24.10 -23.05
N GLU A 180 6.05 -24.78 -23.47
CA GLU A 180 6.09 -25.74 -24.57
C GLU A 180 6.74 -25.10 -25.80
N SER A 181 7.85 -25.70 -26.22
CA SER A 181 8.57 -25.34 -27.42
C SER A 181 8.91 -26.62 -28.17
N PRO A 182 8.75 -26.64 -29.50
CA PRO A 182 9.15 -27.79 -30.31
C PRO A 182 10.67 -27.90 -30.53
N TYR A 183 11.49 -26.95 -30.06
CA TYR A 183 12.96 -27.07 -30.08
C TYR A 183 13.56 -27.39 -28.71
N PHE A 184 12.86 -27.04 -27.62
CA PHE A 184 13.40 -27.11 -26.27
C PHE A 184 12.54 -28.03 -25.42
N ASN A 185 13.01 -29.26 -25.25
CA ASN A 185 12.32 -30.30 -24.50
C ASN A 185 12.59 -30.19 -23.01
N SER A 186 13.78 -29.72 -22.63
CA SER A 186 14.17 -29.59 -21.23
C SER A 186 15.24 -28.52 -21.03
N ILE A 187 15.38 -28.07 -19.78
CA ILE A 187 16.51 -27.25 -19.32
C ILE A 187 17.09 -27.84 -18.03
N GLU A 188 18.38 -27.61 -17.79
CA GLU A 188 19.09 -28.18 -16.65
C GLU A 188 19.91 -27.13 -15.88
N GLY A 189 20.13 -27.38 -14.59
CA GLY A 189 21.09 -26.62 -13.79
C GLY A 189 20.74 -25.14 -13.63
N LEU A 190 19.44 -24.83 -13.47
CA LEU A 190 18.92 -23.47 -13.36
C LEU A 190 19.65 -22.68 -12.26
N GLU A 191 20.16 -21.51 -12.63
CA GLU A 191 20.82 -20.57 -11.72
C GLU A 191 19.93 -19.33 -11.52
N LEU A 192 19.54 -19.08 -10.28
CA LEU A 192 18.73 -17.93 -9.89
C LEU A 192 19.55 -16.96 -9.04
N ASN A 193 19.48 -15.68 -9.35
CA ASN A 193 19.94 -14.62 -8.44
C ASN A 193 18.75 -14.08 -7.65
N PHE A 194 19.04 -13.60 -6.45
CA PHE A 194 18.10 -12.88 -5.58
C PHE A 194 18.69 -11.51 -5.24
N TYR A 195 17.85 -10.50 -5.25
CA TYR A 195 18.20 -9.10 -4.99
C TYR A 195 17.24 -8.49 -3.98
N TYR A 196 17.70 -7.48 -3.24
CA TYR A 196 16.85 -6.60 -2.45
C TYR A 196 17.17 -5.14 -2.73
N TYR A 197 16.17 -4.26 -2.57
CA TYR A 197 16.40 -2.83 -2.69
C TYR A 197 17.00 -2.27 -1.40
N SER A 198 18.17 -1.65 -1.49
CA SER A 198 18.81 -0.94 -0.39
C SER A 198 18.48 0.53 -0.49
N TYR A 199 17.67 1.03 0.45
CA TYR A 199 17.33 2.45 0.54
C TYR A 199 18.53 3.30 0.93
N SER A 200 19.53 2.74 1.64
CA SER A 200 20.75 3.48 1.98
C SER A 200 21.65 3.75 0.77
N LYS A 201 21.64 2.87 -0.23
CA LYS A 201 22.43 2.98 -1.47
C LYS A 201 21.60 3.36 -2.70
N GLU A 202 20.28 3.46 -2.53
CA GLU A 202 19.30 3.71 -3.59
C GLU A 202 19.41 2.74 -4.80
N THR A 203 19.77 1.47 -4.55
CA THR A 203 20.01 0.47 -5.60
C THR A 203 19.69 -0.96 -5.17
N TYR A 204 19.49 -1.85 -6.14
CA TYR A 204 19.34 -3.28 -5.92
C TYR A 204 20.68 -3.95 -5.62
N ILE A 205 20.75 -4.71 -4.54
CA ILE A 205 21.95 -5.43 -4.10
C ILE A 205 21.69 -6.94 -4.20
N GLN A 206 22.62 -7.67 -4.79
CA GLN A 206 22.56 -9.14 -4.85
C GLN A 206 22.65 -9.72 -3.43
N LEU A 207 21.65 -10.52 -3.08
CA LEU A 207 21.47 -11.19 -1.80
C LEU A 207 22.08 -12.59 -1.80
N HIS A 208 21.72 -13.39 -2.81
CA HIS A 208 22.03 -14.81 -2.88
C HIS A 208 22.00 -15.28 -4.33
N THR A 209 22.74 -16.34 -4.63
CA THR A 209 22.66 -17.07 -5.90
C THR A 209 22.46 -18.53 -5.60
N GLN A 210 21.43 -19.14 -6.20
CA GLN A 210 21.10 -20.54 -6.00
C GLN A 210 21.15 -21.28 -7.34
N LYS A 211 21.93 -22.36 -7.38
CA LYS A 211 21.85 -23.34 -8.46
C LYS A 211 20.89 -24.47 -8.07
N ILE A 212 20.01 -24.84 -8.97
CA ILE A 212 19.00 -25.88 -8.80
C ILE A 212 19.39 -27.04 -9.72
N GLU A 213 19.63 -28.21 -9.15
CA GLU A 213 20.08 -29.41 -9.88
C GLU A 213 18.94 -30.20 -10.54
N GLN A 214 17.72 -29.67 -10.51
CA GLN A 214 16.56 -30.26 -11.15
C GLN A 214 16.56 -30.03 -12.66
N THR A 215 16.11 -31.03 -13.42
CA THR A 215 15.83 -30.92 -14.85
C THR A 215 14.37 -30.51 -15.03
N PHE A 216 14.13 -29.39 -15.72
CA PHE A 216 12.79 -28.90 -15.98
C PHE A 216 12.32 -29.30 -17.37
N GLN A 217 11.20 -30.03 -17.43
CA GLN A 217 10.63 -30.53 -18.68
C GLN A 217 9.64 -29.53 -19.29
N SER A 218 9.60 -29.50 -20.62
CA SER A 218 8.70 -28.63 -21.39
C SER A 218 7.24 -28.91 -21.05
N GLY A 219 6.46 -27.86 -20.80
CA GLY A 219 5.03 -27.95 -20.47
C GLY A 219 4.70 -28.30 -19.02
N VAL A 220 5.65 -28.82 -18.25
CA VAL A 220 5.47 -29.22 -16.85
C VAL A 220 5.73 -28.03 -15.92
N ARG A 221 4.88 -27.86 -14.91
CA ARG A 221 5.11 -26.92 -13.81
C ARG A 221 5.72 -27.68 -12.64
N GLU A 222 6.84 -27.19 -12.14
CA GLU A 222 7.56 -27.80 -11.03
C GLU A 222 7.81 -26.79 -9.92
N ASP A 223 7.72 -27.28 -8.68
CA ASP A 223 7.89 -26.49 -7.48
C ASP A 223 9.23 -26.82 -6.82
N PHE A 224 9.91 -25.80 -6.30
CA PHE A 224 11.16 -25.96 -5.58
C PHE A 224 11.29 -24.92 -4.45
N ILE A 225 12.06 -25.29 -3.43
CA ILE A 225 12.25 -24.48 -2.22
C ILE A 225 13.68 -23.97 -2.17
N ILE A 226 13.81 -22.68 -1.85
CA ILE A 226 15.11 -22.03 -1.65
C ILE A 226 15.19 -21.52 -0.23
N THR A 227 16.36 -21.68 0.38
CA THR A 227 16.64 -21.18 1.72
C THR A 227 17.83 -20.25 1.69
N ILE A 228 17.65 -19.02 2.18
CA ILE A 228 18.68 -18.01 2.35
C ILE A 228 18.95 -17.89 3.84
N THR A 229 20.18 -18.23 4.26
CA THR A 229 20.61 -18.13 5.66
C THR A 229 21.29 -16.80 5.93
N ASN A 230 21.03 -16.25 7.11
CA ASN A 230 21.53 -14.99 7.63
C ASN A 230 21.47 -13.81 6.63
N PRO A 231 20.27 -13.49 6.10
CA PRO A 231 20.11 -12.30 5.26
C PRO A 231 20.58 -11.02 5.97
N PRO A 232 21.00 -9.98 5.22
CA PRO A 232 21.36 -8.69 5.79
C PRO A 232 20.23 -8.10 6.63
N LYS A 233 20.58 -7.53 7.79
CA LYS A 233 19.59 -6.86 8.66
C LYS A 233 18.84 -5.73 7.93
N GLU A 234 19.52 -5.02 7.03
CA GLU A 234 18.91 -3.95 6.22
C GLU A 234 17.69 -4.43 5.42
N LEU A 235 17.75 -5.62 4.82
CA LEU A 235 16.63 -6.23 4.10
C LEU A 235 15.41 -6.43 5.02
N LEU A 236 15.64 -6.93 6.24
CA LEU A 236 14.54 -7.21 7.16
C LEU A 236 14.01 -5.94 7.84
N ASP A 237 14.91 -5.12 8.41
CA ASP A 237 14.55 -3.94 9.20
C ASP A 237 14.03 -2.78 8.36
N ASP A 238 14.69 -2.47 7.25
CA ASP A 238 14.43 -1.26 6.47
C ASP A 238 13.64 -1.59 5.20
N THR A 239 14.06 -2.55 4.39
CA THR A 239 13.33 -2.88 3.15
C THR A 239 11.95 -3.49 3.46
N TYR A 240 11.93 -4.58 4.24
CA TYR A 240 10.70 -5.33 4.49
C TYR A 240 9.83 -4.74 5.60
N MET A 241 10.35 -4.58 6.82
CA MET A 241 9.54 -4.12 7.95
C MET A 241 9.14 -2.66 7.85
N ARG A 242 9.98 -1.79 7.28
CA ARG A 242 9.63 -0.37 7.19
C ARG A 242 8.86 -0.03 5.91
N HIS A 243 9.26 -0.56 4.75
CA HIS A 243 8.66 -0.18 3.47
C HIS A 243 7.72 -1.24 2.86
N GLY A 244 7.72 -2.47 3.39
CA GLY A 244 6.90 -3.56 2.86
C GLY A 244 7.41 -4.11 1.53
N GLU A 245 8.65 -3.78 1.16
CA GLU A 245 9.31 -4.30 -0.04
C GLU A 245 10.10 -5.57 0.29
N PHE A 246 10.19 -6.48 -0.67
CA PHE A 246 10.85 -7.77 -0.46
C PHE A 246 11.82 -8.09 -1.60
N ILE A 247 12.12 -9.37 -1.77
CA ILE A 247 13.13 -9.87 -2.69
C ILE A 247 12.62 -9.80 -4.15
N ILE A 248 13.55 -9.56 -5.06
CA ILE A 248 13.40 -9.78 -6.50
C ILE A 248 14.31 -10.95 -6.88
N SER A 249 13.90 -11.74 -7.87
CA SER A 249 14.75 -12.79 -8.41
C SER A 249 14.94 -12.65 -9.90
N GLU A 250 16.04 -13.18 -10.40
CA GLU A 250 16.45 -13.16 -11.80
C GLU A 250 16.84 -14.58 -12.23
N VAL A 251 16.40 -14.98 -13.42
CA VAL A 251 16.95 -16.18 -14.09
C VAL A 251 18.27 -15.80 -14.72
N LYS A 252 19.37 -16.19 -14.06
CA LYS A 252 20.72 -15.83 -14.48
C LYS A 252 21.19 -16.66 -15.67
N ASP A 253 21.08 -17.98 -15.55
CA ASP A 253 21.53 -18.91 -16.59
C ASP A 253 20.93 -20.31 -16.39
N PHE A 254 20.97 -21.12 -17.44
CA PHE A 254 20.66 -22.55 -17.41
C PHE A 254 21.28 -23.23 -18.62
N TYR A 255 21.46 -24.54 -18.54
CA TYR A 255 21.93 -25.35 -19.65
C TYR A 255 20.76 -25.77 -20.54
N ILE A 256 20.96 -25.72 -21.86
CA ILE A 256 20.00 -26.13 -22.89
C ILE A 256 20.57 -27.39 -23.56
N PRO A 257 20.15 -28.60 -23.16
CA PRO A 257 20.67 -29.85 -23.72
C PRO A 257 20.53 -29.94 -25.24
N ASP A 258 19.40 -29.48 -25.79
CA ASP A 258 19.10 -29.55 -27.23
C ASP A 258 20.09 -28.73 -28.10
N LEU A 259 20.77 -27.72 -27.51
CA LEU A 259 21.75 -26.85 -28.20
C LEU A 259 23.20 -27.03 -27.69
N GLU A 260 23.40 -27.89 -26.69
CA GLU A 260 24.67 -28.11 -26.00
C GLU A 260 25.34 -26.82 -25.45
N MET A 261 24.56 -25.81 -25.07
CA MET A 261 25.08 -24.52 -24.60
C MET A 261 24.25 -23.90 -23.48
N THR A 262 24.74 -22.79 -22.92
CA THR A 262 24.03 -22.04 -21.88
C THR A 262 23.05 -21.03 -22.48
N TYR A 263 21.98 -20.73 -21.75
CA TYR A 263 21.01 -19.71 -22.13
C TYR A 263 21.68 -18.34 -22.32
N ARG A 264 22.65 -18.02 -21.47
CA ARG A 264 23.41 -16.76 -21.57
C ARG A 264 24.19 -16.64 -22.88
N GLU A 265 24.79 -17.74 -23.36
CA GLU A 265 25.52 -17.78 -24.64
C GLU A 265 24.57 -17.59 -25.82
N LEU A 266 23.45 -18.34 -25.84
CA LEU A 266 22.39 -18.18 -26.85
C LEU A 266 21.85 -16.75 -26.88
N LEU A 267 21.50 -16.20 -25.72
CA LEU A 267 20.94 -14.87 -25.60
C LEU A 267 21.91 -13.77 -26.06
N ALA A 268 23.22 -13.97 -25.90
CA ALA A 268 24.23 -13.05 -26.40
C ALA A 268 24.28 -13.03 -27.94
N SER A 269 24.10 -14.19 -28.58
CA SER A 269 23.99 -14.29 -30.05
C SER A 269 22.73 -13.58 -30.56
N VAL A 270 21.57 -13.86 -29.97
CA VAL A 270 20.28 -13.22 -30.32
C VAL A 270 20.34 -11.71 -30.13
N LYS A 271 20.80 -11.23 -28.97
CA LYS A 271 20.95 -9.79 -28.68
C LYS A 271 21.92 -9.07 -29.61
N ALA A 272 22.78 -9.78 -30.35
CA ALA A 272 23.65 -9.16 -31.34
C ALA A 272 22.91 -8.80 -32.64
N LYS A 273 21.81 -9.46 -32.97
CA LYS A 273 21.07 -9.30 -34.23
C LYS A 273 19.62 -8.82 -34.06
N ALA A 274 19.08 -8.91 -32.85
CA ALA A 274 17.67 -8.65 -32.60
C ALA A 274 17.42 -7.51 -31.60
N VAL A 275 16.24 -6.89 -31.70
CA VAL A 275 15.70 -5.95 -30.72
C VAL A 275 14.71 -6.66 -29.80
N PRO A 276 14.80 -6.50 -28.46
CA PRO A 276 13.79 -7.02 -27.55
C PRO A 276 12.49 -6.22 -27.66
N VAL A 277 11.39 -6.94 -27.86
CA VAL A 277 10.02 -6.42 -27.87
C VAL A 277 9.23 -7.13 -26.77
N TYR A 278 8.92 -6.38 -25.72
CA TYR A 278 8.08 -6.85 -24.63
C TYR A 278 6.64 -6.38 -24.83
N LYS A 279 5.68 -7.30 -24.80
CA LYS A 279 4.25 -7.02 -24.85
C LYS A 279 3.62 -7.40 -23.52
N THR A 280 2.83 -6.50 -22.94
CA THR A 280 1.98 -6.80 -21.79
C THR A 280 0.53 -6.44 -22.09
N SER A 281 -0.37 -7.36 -21.75
CA SER A 281 -1.81 -7.24 -21.86
C SER A 281 -2.47 -7.89 -20.64
N PRO A 282 -3.79 -7.70 -20.45
CA PRO A 282 -4.52 -8.40 -19.39
C PRO A 282 -4.42 -9.94 -19.43
N PHE A 283 -4.20 -10.54 -20.61
CA PHE A 283 -4.16 -12.01 -20.75
C PHE A 283 -2.74 -12.58 -20.73
N GLU A 284 -1.79 -11.86 -21.31
CA GLU A 284 -0.45 -12.39 -21.52
C GLU A 284 0.63 -11.32 -21.44
N ASN A 285 1.84 -11.79 -21.08
CA ASN A 285 3.06 -11.02 -21.07
C ASN A 285 4.11 -11.84 -21.82
N ASP A 286 4.65 -11.29 -22.90
CA ASP A 286 5.59 -11.99 -23.75
C ASP A 286 6.78 -11.11 -24.08
N LEU A 287 7.97 -11.71 -24.04
CA LEU A 287 9.19 -11.13 -24.56
C LEU A 287 9.57 -11.90 -25.82
N ASN A 288 9.72 -11.18 -26.93
CA ASN A 288 10.24 -11.70 -28.17
C ASN A 288 11.46 -10.88 -28.61
N TYR A 289 12.37 -11.51 -29.32
CA TYR A 289 13.52 -10.85 -29.92
C TYR A 289 13.34 -10.85 -31.43
N VAL A 290 13.28 -9.66 -32.03
CA VAL A 290 12.98 -9.50 -33.45
C VAL A 290 14.23 -9.08 -34.20
N ALA A 291 14.60 -9.81 -35.25
CA ALA A 291 15.73 -9.46 -36.10
C ALA A 291 15.61 -8.02 -36.60
N VAL A 292 16.73 -7.29 -36.56
CA VAL A 292 16.82 -5.94 -37.10
C VAL A 292 18.04 -5.78 -37.98
N SER A 293 17.90 -5.00 -39.03
CA SER A 293 19.03 -4.65 -39.91
C SER A 293 20.10 -3.85 -39.15
N LYS A 294 21.35 -3.87 -39.65
CA LYS A 294 22.47 -3.12 -39.05
C LYS A 294 22.21 -1.60 -38.98
N ASP A 295 21.46 -1.08 -39.95
CA ASP A 295 21.08 0.34 -40.02
C ASP A 295 19.77 0.63 -39.27
N GLY A 296 19.18 -0.39 -38.66
CA GLY A 296 17.94 -0.36 -37.91
C GLY A 296 16.68 -0.35 -38.76
N ASP A 297 15.58 -0.80 -38.14
CA ASP A 297 14.28 -0.95 -38.79
C ASP A 297 13.21 -0.08 -38.13
N SER A 298 12.21 0.31 -38.91
CA SER A 298 11.07 1.07 -38.37
C SER A 298 10.24 0.20 -37.42
N LEU A 299 9.52 0.82 -36.48
CA LEU A 299 8.60 0.09 -35.61
C LEU A 299 7.60 -0.75 -36.41
N ILE A 300 7.09 -0.22 -37.53
CA ILE A 300 6.11 -0.91 -38.38
C ILE A 300 6.69 -2.23 -38.88
N ASN A 301 7.95 -2.25 -39.33
CA ASN A 301 8.60 -3.48 -39.76
C ASN A 301 8.75 -4.47 -38.61
N VAL A 302 9.22 -4.00 -37.44
CA VAL A 302 9.36 -4.83 -36.23
C VAL A 302 8.02 -5.48 -35.83
N LEU A 303 6.93 -4.71 -35.85
CA LEU A 303 5.60 -5.21 -35.52
C LEU A 303 5.04 -6.15 -36.59
N SER A 304 5.33 -5.91 -37.88
CA SER A 304 4.91 -6.80 -38.97
C SER A 304 5.56 -8.18 -38.86
N HIS A 305 6.80 -8.28 -38.38
CA HIS A 305 7.44 -9.58 -38.12
C HIS A 305 6.74 -10.36 -36.99
N LEU A 306 6.26 -9.68 -35.95
CA LEU A 306 5.62 -10.32 -34.80
C LEU A 306 4.12 -10.61 -35.01
N TYR A 307 3.40 -9.68 -35.62
CA TYR A 307 1.93 -9.65 -35.60
C TYR A 307 1.32 -9.63 -37.01
N SER A 308 2.14 -9.65 -38.06
CA SER A 308 1.69 -9.50 -39.45
C SER A 308 0.84 -8.23 -39.59
N GLU A 309 -0.40 -8.31 -40.10
CA GLU A 309 -1.29 -7.15 -40.26
C GLU A 309 -2.20 -6.89 -39.04
N LYS A 310 -1.98 -7.57 -37.91
CA LYS A 310 -2.84 -7.47 -36.71
C LYS A 310 -2.48 -6.27 -35.82
N PHE A 311 -2.13 -5.12 -36.39
CA PHE A 311 -1.89 -3.90 -35.64
C PHE A 311 -2.34 -2.68 -36.42
N GLU A 312 -2.60 -1.58 -35.73
CA GLU A 312 -3.08 -0.34 -36.34
C GLU A 312 -2.42 0.87 -35.71
N ILE A 313 -1.96 1.78 -36.59
CA ILE A 313 -1.37 3.06 -36.20
C ILE A 313 -2.23 4.16 -36.79
N GLN A 314 -2.73 5.06 -35.94
CA GLN A 314 -3.51 6.24 -36.33
C GLN A 314 -3.01 7.44 -35.55
N GLU A 315 -3.00 8.62 -36.17
CA GLU A 315 -2.62 9.89 -35.52
C GLU A 315 -1.30 9.81 -34.73
N ASP A 316 -0.27 9.21 -35.35
CA ASP A 316 1.04 8.97 -34.73
C ASP A 316 1.01 8.10 -33.45
N LYS A 317 0.01 7.24 -33.28
CA LYS A 317 -0.13 6.34 -32.11
C LYS A 317 -0.47 4.92 -32.50
N LEU A 318 0.01 3.95 -31.72
CA LEU A 318 -0.50 2.58 -31.76
C LEU A 318 -1.92 2.56 -31.17
N THR A 319 -2.93 2.27 -31.98
CA THR A 319 -4.34 2.28 -31.56
C THR A 319 -4.94 0.89 -31.40
N ARG A 320 -4.40 -0.11 -32.08
CA ARG A 320 -4.82 -1.50 -31.96
C ARG A 320 -3.63 -2.44 -32.11
N LEU A 321 -3.63 -3.49 -31.32
CA LEU A 321 -2.73 -4.64 -31.48
C LEU A 321 -3.54 -5.89 -31.13
N GLU A 322 -3.63 -6.78 -32.10
CA GLU A 322 -4.48 -7.97 -32.09
C GLU A 322 -5.95 -7.64 -31.74
N GLN A 323 -6.43 -8.16 -30.61
CA GLN A 323 -7.81 -7.97 -30.15
C GLN A 323 -8.02 -6.73 -29.28
N PHE A 324 -6.94 -6.06 -28.86
CA PHE A 324 -7.03 -4.92 -27.95
C PHE A 324 -6.94 -3.61 -28.73
N SER A 325 -7.95 -2.77 -28.55
CA SER A 325 -8.02 -1.43 -29.13
C SER A 325 -8.14 -0.37 -28.04
N ASN A 326 -7.62 0.82 -28.33
CA ASN A 326 -7.75 1.97 -27.44
C ASN A 326 -9.22 2.37 -27.33
N ASN A 327 -9.78 2.24 -26.13
CA ASN A 327 -11.18 2.53 -25.82
C ASN A 327 -11.34 3.25 -24.47
N LEU A 328 -10.23 3.67 -23.85
CA LEU A 328 -10.24 4.45 -22.63
C LEU A 328 -10.92 5.83 -22.86
N PRO A 329 -11.90 6.24 -22.05
CA PRO A 329 -12.56 7.53 -22.20
C PRO A 329 -11.59 8.68 -21.91
N SER A 330 -11.90 9.89 -22.37
CA SER A 330 -11.13 11.08 -22.00
C SER A 330 -11.30 11.38 -20.52
N PHE A 331 -10.21 11.69 -19.82
CA PHE A 331 -10.19 12.00 -18.39
C PHE A 331 -9.31 13.22 -18.13
N LYS A 332 -9.53 13.87 -16.98
CA LYS A 332 -8.67 14.94 -16.47
C LYS A 332 -7.70 14.42 -15.42
N TYR A 333 -8.12 13.45 -14.62
CA TYR A 333 -7.34 12.87 -13.54
C TYR A 333 -7.45 11.35 -13.54
N LEU A 334 -6.39 10.64 -13.15
CA LEU A 334 -6.40 9.17 -13.19
C LEU A 334 -7.43 8.53 -12.25
N HIS A 335 -7.78 9.17 -11.12
CA HIS A 335 -8.79 8.62 -10.22
C HIS A 335 -10.19 8.48 -10.86
N GLU A 336 -10.49 9.25 -11.91
CA GLU A 336 -11.76 9.17 -12.65
C GLU A 336 -11.90 7.81 -13.36
N LEU A 337 -10.77 7.15 -13.66
CA LEU A 337 -10.71 5.88 -14.37
C LEU A 337 -10.82 4.66 -13.45
N LYS A 338 -11.07 4.84 -12.15
CA LYS A 338 -11.03 3.75 -11.16
C LYS A 338 -12.03 2.62 -11.43
N ALA A 339 -13.13 2.93 -12.11
CA ALA A 339 -14.16 1.99 -12.52
C ALA A 339 -13.94 1.36 -13.91
N GLU A 340 -12.97 1.86 -14.69
CA GLU A 340 -12.70 1.41 -16.07
C GLU A 340 -11.81 0.16 -16.07
N ASP A 341 -12.39 -0.99 -15.74
CA ASP A 341 -11.71 -2.29 -15.69
C ASP A 341 -11.55 -2.96 -17.07
N LYS A 342 -12.42 -2.60 -18.03
CA LYS A 342 -12.45 -3.15 -19.40
C LYS A 342 -11.96 -2.18 -20.47
N SER A 343 -11.87 -0.90 -20.13
CA SER A 343 -11.41 0.15 -21.05
C SER A 343 -9.93 0.43 -20.80
N GLY A 344 -9.13 0.51 -21.85
CA GLY A 344 -7.68 0.67 -21.77
C GLY A 344 -7.06 1.32 -22.99
N GLN A 345 -5.75 1.53 -22.90
CA GLN A 345 -4.96 2.19 -23.91
C GLN A 345 -3.59 1.54 -24.05
N TRP A 346 -3.07 1.53 -25.28
CA TRP A 346 -1.72 1.12 -25.60
C TRP A 346 -0.72 2.23 -25.27
N PHE A 347 0.28 1.88 -24.47
CA PHE A 347 1.46 2.69 -24.20
C PHE A 347 2.67 2.05 -24.87
N VAL A 348 3.39 2.84 -25.67
CA VAL A 348 4.67 2.44 -26.26
C VAL A 348 5.78 3.05 -25.42
N MET A 349 6.71 2.25 -24.94
CA MET A 349 7.83 2.70 -24.13
C MET A 349 9.14 2.19 -24.71
N THR A 350 10.16 3.03 -24.71
CA THR A 350 11.47 2.72 -25.29
C THR A 350 12.59 3.20 -24.38
N ASN A 351 13.82 2.81 -24.66
CA ASN A 351 14.99 3.58 -24.21
C ASN A 351 14.91 5.03 -24.75
N PRO A 352 15.61 6.01 -24.13
CA PRO A 352 15.55 7.40 -24.57
C PRO A 352 15.91 7.58 -26.05
N LEU A 353 14.97 8.11 -26.85
CA LEU A 353 15.13 8.36 -28.29
C LEU A 353 15.31 9.85 -28.58
N LYS A 354 15.99 10.17 -29.69
CA LYS A 354 16.14 11.56 -30.18
C LYS A 354 14.93 12.07 -30.96
N GLN A 355 14.05 11.16 -31.38
CA GLN A 355 12.88 11.44 -32.21
C GLN A 355 11.71 10.58 -31.78
N HIS A 356 10.53 10.88 -32.31
CA HIS A 356 9.32 10.10 -32.07
C HIS A 356 9.53 8.63 -32.44
N TYR A 357 9.00 7.71 -31.64
CA TYR A 357 9.26 6.27 -31.78
C TYR A 357 8.86 5.70 -33.15
N LEU A 358 7.82 6.23 -33.79
CA LEU A 358 7.42 5.84 -35.16
C LEU A 358 8.41 6.30 -36.26
N LYS A 359 9.23 7.31 -35.97
CA LYS A 359 10.24 7.84 -36.89
C LYS A 359 11.63 7.27 -36.59
N HIS A 360 11.79 6.61 -35.44
CA HIS A 360 13.04 5.98 -35.02
C HIS A 360 13.32 4.69 -35.77
N LYS A 361 14.60 4.44 -36.04
CA LYS A 361 15.10 3.17 -36.57
C LYS A 361 15.70 2.37 -35.42
N PHE A 362 15.03 1.31 -35.04
CA PHE A 362 15.39 0.45 -33.92
C PHE A 362 16.54 -0.48 -34.30
N THR A 363 17.54 -0.53 -33.43
CA THR A 363 18.74 -1.38 -33.54
C THR A 363 18.78 -2.37 -32.38
N ASN A 364 19.76 -3.27 -32.40
CA ASN A 364 20.02 -4.23 -31.31
C ASN A 364 20.38 -3.57 -29.95
N LYS A 365 20.61 -2.24 -29.92
CA LYS A 365 20.86 -1.47 -28.70
C LYS A 365 19.60 -0.86 -28.09
N ASP A 366 18.49 -0.93 -28.81
CA ASP A 366 17.22 -0.35 -28.40
C ASP A 366 16.35 -1.38 -27.68
N SER A 367 15.24 -0.91 -27.13
CA SER A 367 14.19 -1.75 -26.55
C SER A 367 12.82 -1.18 -26.79
N ILE A 368 11.85 -2.08 -26.94
CA ILE A 368 10.45 -1.74 -27.18
C ILE A 368 9.59 -2.45 -26.14
N THR A 369 8.73 -1.68 -25.48
CA THR A 369 7.72 -2.15 -24.54
C THR A 369 6.36 -1.67 -25.04
N LEU A 370 5.44 -2.61 -25.24
CA LEU A 370 4.06 -2.38 -25.70
C LEU A 370 3.12 -2.81 -24.59
N SER A 371 2.38 -1.87 -24.01
CA SER A 371 1.58 -2.16 -22.82
C SER A 371 0.15 -1.72 -22.99
N TYR A 372 -0.77 -2.66 -23.00
CA TYR A 372 -2.20 -2.35 -22.92
C TYR A 372 -2.62 -2.30 -21.46
N ILE A 373 -3.00 -1.11 -21.00
CA ILE A 373 -3.26 -0.87 -19.59
C ILE A 373 -4.66 -0.30 -19.44
N THR A 374 -5.43 -0.91 -18.55
CA THR A 374 -6.80 -0.50 -18.24
C THR A 374 -6.82 0.74 -17.36
N GLY A 375 -7.91 1.50 -17.39
CA GLY A 375 -8.08 2.69 -16.56
C GLY A 375 -7.99 2.39 -15.06
N SER A 376 -8.59 1.29 -14.62
CA SER A 376 -8.50 0.80 -13.23
C SER A 376 -7.06 0.49 -12.84
N GLN A 377 -6.26 -0.13 -13.72
CA GLN A 377 -4.84 -0.37 -13.46
C GLN A 377 -4.06 0.93 -13.35
N LEU A 378 -4.25 1.90 -14.25
CA LEU A 378 -3.57 3.21 -14.19
C LEU A 378 -3.91 3.96 -12.89
N SER A 379 -5.19 4.03 -12.54
CA SER A 379 -5.68 4.77 -11.37
C SER A 379 -5.19 4.22 -10.02
N LYS A 380 -4.87 2.93 -9.96
CA LYS A 380 -4.44 2.22 -8.74
C LYS A 380 -2.92 2.09 -8.64
N ARG A 381 -2.15 2.66 -9.56
CA ARG A 381 -0.68 2.61 -9.45
C ARG A 381 -0.18 3.53 -8.35
N LYS A 382 0.52 2.94 -7.40
CA LYS A 382 1.12 3.61 -6.25
C LYS A 382 2.28 4.46 -6.75
N SER A 383 2.24 5.76 -6.48
CA SER A 383 3.36 6.67 -6.69
C SER A 383 4.27 6.74 -5.46
N GLU A 384 3.70 6.61 -4.27
CA GLU A 384 4.43 6.72 -3.00
C GLU A 384 3.67 6.00 -1.89
N ILE A 385 4.42 5.43 -0.95
CA ILE A 385 3.89 4.85 0.29
C ILE A 385 4.57 5.54 1.47
N ILE A 386 3.77 6.07 2.41
CA ILE A 386 4.25 6.72 3.63
C ILE A 386 3.83 5.86 4.83
N PRO A 387 4.72 4.97 5.31
CA PRO A 387 4.47 4.16 6.50
C PRO A 387 4.79 4.95 7.78
N ALA A 388 4.02 4.75 8.83
CA ALA A 388 4.32 5.29 10.15
C ALA A 388 3.95 4.30 11.27
N PHE A 389 4.80 4.26 12.30
CA PHE A 389 4.57 3.53 13.53
C PHE A 389 4.83 4.44 14.74
N ARG A 390 3.94 4.39 15.73
CA ARG A 390 4.05 5.14 16.99
C ARG A 390 3.66 4.22 18.16
N GLU A 391 4.62 3.93 19.03
CA GLU A 391 4.43 3.14 20.24
C GLU A 391 3.92 4.01 21.40
N LYS A 392 2.99 3.48 22.21
CA LYS A 392 2.51 4.03 23.49
C LYS A 392 2.13 5.50 23.43
N VAL A 393 1.32 5.86 22.43
CA VAL A 393 0.71 7.17 22.31
C VAL A 393 -0.29 7.35 23.45
N TYR A 394 0.08 8.16 24.44
CA TYR A 394 -0.78 8.53 25.55
C TYR A 394 -1.46 9.88 25.30
N SER A 395 -2.79 9.94 25.38
CA SER A 395 -3.53 11.21 25.34
C SER A 395 -3.24 12.07 26.58
N GLY A 396 -3.17 11.44 27.75
CA GLY A 396 -3.18 12.17 29.02
C GLY A 396 -4.49 12.92 29.19
N SER A 397 -4.40 14.10 29.82
CA SER A 397 -5.57 14.94 30.09
C SER A 397 -5.91 15.90 28.94
N LYS A 398 -5.03 15.99 27.93
CA LYS A 398 -5.20 16.83 26.74
C LYS A 398 -5.31 15.92 25.52
N ASP A 399 -5.62 16.51 24.38
CA ASP A 399 -5.63 15.76 23.13
C ASP A 399 -4.21 15.75 22.54
N LYS A 400 -3.91 14.73 21.73
CA LYS A 400 -2.64 14.59 21.02
C LYS A 400 -2.90 14.39 19.53
N THR A 401 -2.50 15.37 18.72
CA THR A 401 -2.59 15.31 17.26
C THR A 401 -1.30 14.78 16.67
N LEU A 402 -1.41 13.85 15.72
CA LEU A 402 -0.30 13.18 15.06
C LEU A 402 -0.51 13.21 13.54
N PRO A 403 0.51 13.59 12.75
CA PRO A 403 0.43 13.49 11.30
C PRO A 403 0.51 12.02 10.86
N LEU A 404 -0.34 11.65 9.91
CA LEU A 404 -0.33 10.34 9.24
C LEU A 404 0.52 10.37 7.96
N GLY A 405 0.51 11.50 7.24
CA GLY A 405 1.30 11.69 6.03
C GLY A 405 0.62 12.61 5.01
N ASN A 406 1.34 12.91 3.93
CA ASN A 406 0.82 13.71 2.83
C ASN A 406 -0.13 12.90 1.96
N ILE A 407 -1.24 13.52 1.54
CA ILE A 407 -2.31 12.90 0.77
C ILE A 407 -2.64 13.72 -0.47
N THR A 408 -3.25 13.05 -1.44
CA THR A 408 -3.80 13.60 -2.67
C THR A 408 -5.24 13.14 -2.83
N LYS A 409 -5.95 13.65 -3.86
CA LYS A 409 -7.31 13.19 -4.20
C LYS A 409 -7.36 11.69 -4.54
N ASN A 410 -6.26 11.15 -5.06
CA ASN A 410 -6.12 9.73 -5.35
C ASN A 410 -5.23 9.05 -4.30
N SER A 411 -5.51 9.27 -3.01
CA SER A 411 -4.81 8.58 -1.94
C SER A 411 -5.74 7.67 -1.14
N GLN A 412 -5.13 6.73 -0.44
CA GLN A 412 -5.79 5.81 0.48
C GLN A 412 -5.01 5.79 1.79
N ILE A 413 -5.72 5.75 2.91
CA ILE A 413 -5.13 5.76 4.25
C ILE A 413 -5.58 4.49 4.95
N ALA A 414 -4.64 3.65 5.40
CA ALA A 414 -4.90 2.53 6.29
C ALA A 414 -4.28 2.81 7.65
N LEU A 415 -5.00 2.50 8.73
CA LEU A 415 -4.63 2.84 10.10
C LEU A 415 -5.13 1.75 11.06
N SER A 416 -4.24 1.22 11.89
CA SER A 416 -4.57 0.32 13.00
C SER A 416 -4.23 0.98 14.33
N LEU A 417 -5.22 1.03 15.24
CA LEU A 417 -5.12 1.57 16.59
C LEU A 417 -5.21 0.44 17.61
N TYR A 418 -4.07 0.01 18.16
CA TYR A 418 -4.02 -1.03 19.18
C TYR A 418 -4.43 -0.47 20.56
N LEU A 419 -5.42 -1.10 21.19
CA LEU A 419 -6.03 -0.66 22.43
C LEU A 419 -5.23 -1.21 23.63
N ASN A 420 -4.25 -0.46 24.12
CA ASN A 420 -3.37 -0.95 25.19
C ASN A 420 -3.99 -0.78 26.58
N SER A 421 -4.16 0.47 27.03
CA SER A 421 -4.66 0.75 28.38
C SER A 421 -5.39 2.10 28.47
N ILE A 422 -6.25 2.20 29.48
CA ILE A 422 -6.83 3.47 29.95
C ILE A 422 -6.07 3.86 31.21
N LYS A 423 -5.40 5.01 31.16
CA LYS A 423 -4.58 5.56 32.23
C LYS A 423 -5.04 6.96 32.59
N GLY A 424 -5.14 7.27 33.88
CA GLY A 424 -5.43 8.62 34.31
C GLY A 424 -5.73 8.72 35.79
N VAL A 425 -6.57 9.70 36.12
CA VAL A 425 -6.94 10.03 37.49
C VAL A 425 -8.43 9.81 37.64
N LYS A 426 -8.82 8.84 38.48
CA LYS A 426 -10.22 8.53 38.80
C LYS A 426 -10.70 9.44 39.93
N LEU A 427 -11.89 10.01 39.77
CA LEU A 427 -12.61 10.68 40.84
C LEU A 427 -13.44 9.64 41.62
N LEU A 428 -13.19 9.52 42.92
CA LEU A 428 -14.01 8.78 43.87
C LEU A 428 -14.83 9.79 44.66
N THR A 429 -16.14 9.77 44.45
CA THR A 429 -17.07 10.67 45.14
C THR A 429 -18.04 9.88 46.00
N THR A 430 -18.11 10.18 47.29
CA THR A 430 -19.23 9.74 48.15
C THR A 430 -20.16 10.92 48.37
N ASN A 431 -21.46 10.70 48.13
CA ASN A 431 -22.49 11.73 48.33
C ASN A 431 -23.24 11.42 49.62
N GLU A 432 -23.36 12.42 50.49
CA GLU A 432 -23.93 12.29 51.82
C GLU A 432 -24.82 13.50 52.15
N GLN A 433 -25.63 13.36 53.20
CA GLN A 433 -26.53 14.41 53.67
C GLN A 433 -26.33 14.63 55.16
N PHE A 434 -26.36 15.89 55.57
CA PHE A 434 -26.39 16.32 56.94
C PHE A 434 -27.74 16.98 57.21
N ALA A 435 -28.36 16.69 58.35
CA ALA A 435 -29.53 17.39 58.83
C ALA A 435 -29.44 17.56 60.34
N PHE A 436 -29.79 18.75 60.82
CA PHE A 436 -29.86 19.06 62.23
C PHE A 436 -31.04 19.97 62.52
N ALA A 437 -31.80 19.58 63.54
CA ALA A 437 -32.81 20.41 64.18
C ALA A 437 -32.60 20.30 65.69
N PRO A 438 -32.54 21.42 66.43
CA PRO A 438 -32.42 21.38 67.88
C PRO A 438 -33.67 20.76 68.50
N ASN A 439 -33.50 19.72 69.32
CA ASN A 439 -34.59 19.13 70.10
C ASN A 439 -34.95 20.06 71.26
N CYS A 440 -36.15 20.64 71.24
CA CYS A 440 -36.69 21.37 72.39
C CYS A 440 -37.97 20.67 72.91
N ARG A 441 -38.00 20.35 74.21
CA ARG A 441 -39.17 19.79 74.93
C ARG A 441 -39.80 20.84 75.88
N GLY A 442 -39.89 22.11 75.46
CA GLY A 442 -40.41 23.20 76.29
C GLY A 442 -40.43 24.58 75.60
N ASN A 443 -40.48 25.66 76.40
CA ASN A 443 -40.57 27.04 75.90
C ASN A 443 -39.18 27.61 75.56
N CYS A 444 -38.51 27.08 74.52
CA CYS A 444 -37.21 27.56 74.09
C CYS A 444 -37.35 28.76 73.12
N THR A 445 -37.06 29.97 73.58
CA THR A 445 -36.76 31.10 72.69
C THR A 445 -35.40 30.85 72.01
N GLY A 446 -35.39 30.55 70.71
CA GLY A 446 -34.17 30.32 69.92
C GLY A 446 -34.02 28.93 69.28
N ALA A 447 -34.97 28.01 69.47
CA ALA A 447 -34.92 26.65 68.90
C ALA A 447 -35.75 26.47 67.62
N ASN A 448 -36.33 27.54 67.04
CA ASN A 448 -37.11 27.47 65.81
C ASN A 448 -36.22 27.65 64.56
N TRP A 449 -35.29 26.72 64.35
CA TRP A 449 -34.50 26.66 63.12
C TRP A 449 -34.15 25.22 62.79
N ASN A 450 -33.92 24.94 61.52
CA ASN A 450 -33.37 23.66 61.07
C ASN A 450 -32.39 23.91 59.94
N VAL A 451 -31.41 23.03 59.79
CA VAL A 451 -30.45 23.09 58.69
C VAL A 451 -30.26 21.72 58.09
N TRP A 452 -30.10 21.69 56.78
CA TRP A 452 -29.61 20.53 56.05
C TRP A 452 -28.57 20.96 55.03
N ALA A 453 -27.68 20.03 54.70
CA ALA A 453 -26.72 20.21 53.63
C ALA A 453 -26.51 18.89 52.88
N LYS A 454 -26.36 18.98 51.56
CA LYS A 454 -25.84 17.89 50.73
C LYS A 454 -24.38 18.15 50.47
N PHE A 455 -23.55 17.16 50.70
CA PHE A 455 -22.11 17.29 50.47
C PHE A 455 -21.56 16.06 49.77
N SER A 456 -20.46 16.27 49.06
CA SER A 456 -19.71 15.22 48.39
C SER A 456 -18.28 15.20 48.92
N ASN A 457 -17.74 14.01 49.18
CA ASN A 457 -16.34 13.85 49.53
C ASN A 457 -15.59 13.31 48.31
N ASN A 458 -14.74 14.14 47.72
CA ASN A 458 -14.01 13.84 46.50
C ASN A 458 -12.58 13.42 46.82
N ARG A 459 -12.18 12.23 46.34
CA ARG A 459 -10.81 11.74 46.39
C ARG A 459 -10.33 11.40 44.98
N PHE A 460 -9.04 11.54 44.75
CA PHE A 460 -8.43 11.30 43.46
C PHE A 460 -7.44 10.14 43.57
N GLU A 461 -7.55 9.18 42.66
CA GLU A 461 -6.70 8.01 42.64
C GLU A 461 -6.16 7.80 41.22
N ASN A 462 -4.85 7.51 41.11
CA ASN A 462 -4.28 7.11 39.84
C ASN A 462 -4.77 5.71 39.48
N LYS A 463 -5.26 5.54 38.26
CA LYS A 463 -5.74 4.25 37.78
C LYS A 463 -5.15 3.95 36.41
N GLU A 464 -4.78 2.69 36.22
CA GLU A 464 -4.44 2.12 34.93
C GLU A 464 -5.17 0.78 34.78
N THR A 465 -5.91 0.61 33.70
CA THR A 465 -6.63 -0.63 33.38
C THR A 465 -6.46 -0.98 31.91
N PRO A 466 -6.42 -2.28 31.54
CA PRO A 466 -6.46 -2.68 30.14
C PRO A 466 -7.67 -2.08 29.43
N TRP A 467 -7.50 -1.71 28.16
CA TRP A 467 -8.61 -1.21 27.36
C TRP A 467 -9.13 -2.33 26.45
N VAL A 468 -10.36 -2.74 26.69
CA VAL A 468 -11.08 -3.71 25.85
C VAL A 468 -12.43 -3.09 25.50
N ALA A 469 -12.78 -3.09 24.22
CA ALA A 469 -14.03 -2.59 23.68
C ALA A 469 -14.85 -3.78 23.15
N SER A 470 -16.18 -3.75 23.34
CA SER A 470 -17.03 -4.79 22.74
C SER A 470 -17.44 -4.43 21.31
N HIS A 471 -17.47 -3.13 21.00
CA HIS A 471 -17.85 -2.60 19.70
C HIS A 471 -17.01 -1.37 19.34
N PHE A 472 -16.76 -1.13 18.04
CA PHE A 472 -15.92 -0.01 17.60
C PHE A 472 -16.44 1.36 18.06
N SER A 473 -17.75 1.50 18.26
CA SER A 473 -18.41 2.71 18.76
C SER A 473 -17.96 3.14 20.16
N GLU A 474 -17.41 2.22 20.97
CA GLU A 474 -16.81 2.57 22.27
C GLU A 474 -15.43 3.23 22.12
N VAL A 475 -14.77 2.99 20.98
CA VAL A 475 -13.45 3.52 20.64
C VAL A 475 -13.55 4.84 19.88
N LEU A 476 -14.52 4.97 18.96
CA LEU A 476 -14.69 6.18 18.12
C LEU A 476 -14.61 7.51 18.89
N PRO A 477 -15.22 7.69 20.08
CA PRO A 477 -15.18 8.97 20.78
C PRO A 477 -13.77 9.41 21.20
N SER A 478 -12.81 8.49 21.29
CA SER A 478 -11.45 8.78 21.71
C SER A 478 -10.54 9.23 20.57
N PHE A 479 -11.04 9.37 19.34
CA PHE A 479 -10.24 9.90 18.25
C PHE A 479 -11.06 10.73 17.26
N ASP A 480 -10.37 11.61 16.54
CA ASP A 480 -10.89 12.37 15.42
C ASP A 480 -9.90 12.29 14.27
N LEU A 481 -10.43 12.30 13.04
CA LEU A 481 -9.63 12.36 11.82
C LEU A 481 -9.69 13.77 11.25
N PHE A 482 -8.57 14.26 10.73
CA PHE A 482 -8.46 15.57 10.11
C PHE A 482 -7.77 15.46 8.76
N ILE A 483 -8.22 16.28 7.81
CA ILE A 483 -7.45 16.63 6.62
C ILE A 483 -7.12 18.11 6.74
N ASN A 484 -5.83 18.43 6.70
CA ASN A 484 -5.32 19.77 6.99
C ASN A 484 -5.81 20.21 8.38
N ASN A 485 -6.62 21.27 8.44
CA ASN A 485 -7.21 21.79 9.68
C ASN A 485 -8.70 21.44 9.85
N THR A 486 -9.27 20.65 8.94
CA THR A 486 -10.71 20.34 8.94
C THR A 486 -10.97 18.97 9.53
N GLN A 487 -11.82 18.92 10.57
CA GLN A 487 -12.27 17.67 11.18
C GLN A 487 -13.22 16.94 10.24
N LEU A 488 -13.00 15.64 10.04
CA LEU A 488 -13.88 14.79 9.26
C LEU A 488 -15.04 14.26 10.11
N ASN A 489 -16.21 14.17 9.50
CA ASN A 489 -17.39 13.57 10.12
C ASN A 489 -17.39 12.05 9.89
N ILE A 490 -16.98 11.30 10.91
CA ILE A 490 -16.83 9.83 10.84
C ILE A 490 -18.13 9.14 10.39
N ASP A 491 -19.28 9.57 10.90
CA ASP A 491 -20.58 8.94 10.57
C ASP A 491 -20.97 9.15 9.11
N GLU A 492 -20.63 10.31 8.54
CA GLU A 492 -20.87 10.64 7.14
C GLU A 492 -19.93 9.85 6.22
N LEU A 493 -18.65 9.76 6.58
CA LEU A 493 -17.67 8.97 5.81
C LEU A 493 -18.05 7.49 5.73
N ILE A 494 -18.61 6.91 6.80
CA ILE A 494 -19.10 5.53 6.81
C ILE A 494 -20.30 5.40 5.87
N LYS A 495 -21.28 6.32 5.96
CA LYS A 495 -22.47 6.30 5.10
C LYS A 495 -22.15 6.41 3.61
N GLU A 496 -21.12 7.17 3.27
CA GLU A 496 -20.67 7.38 1.88
C GLU A 496 -19.72 6.30 1.36
N ASN A 497 -19.41 5.26 2.17
CA ASN A 497 -18.42 4.23 1.90
C ASN A 497 -17.02 4.81 1.59
N ILE A 498 -16.67 5.91 2.26
CA ILE A 498 -15.33 6.52 2.22
C ILE A 498 -14.46 5.91 3.32
N LEU A 499 -15.03 5.63 4.50
CA LEU A 499 -14.36 5.02 5.64
C LEU A 499 -14.96 3.64 5.94
N SER A 500 -14.12 2.61 6.01
CA SER A 500 -14.44 1.30 6.58
C SER A 500 -13.77 1.15 7.95
N LEU A 501 -14.46 0.44 8.85
CA LEU A 501 -14.02 0.21 10.23
C LEU A 501 -14.19 -1.27 10.58
N SER A 502 -13.19 -1.86 11.22
CA SER A 502 -13.29 -3.19 11.81
C SER A 502 -12.57 -3.25 13.17
N LEU A 503 -13.22 -3.86 14.15
CA LEU A 503 -12.61 -4.14 15.46
C LEU A 503 -12.10 -5.58 15.43
N GLU A 504 -10.81 -5.76 15.54
CA GLU A 504 -10.13 -7.04 15.38
C GLU A 504 -9.25 -7.31 16.60
N ALA A 505 -8.75 -8.55 16.71
CA ALA A 505 -7.84 -8.93 17.77
C ALA A 505 -6.76 -9.86 17.20
N ASP A 506 -5.53 -9.66 17.66
CA ASP A 506 -4.39 -10.52 17.38
C ASP A 506 -3.65 -10.85 18.70
N ASN A 507 -2.46 -11.45 18.58
CA ASN A 507 -1.64 -11.82 19.72
C ASN A 507 -1.20 -10.64 20.61
N ARG A 508 -1.23 -9.41 20.10
CA ARG A 508 -0.88 -8.18 20.85
C ARG A 508 -2.09 -7.57 21.56
N GLY A 509 -3.30 -7.99 21.21
CA GLY A 509 -4.54 -7.54 21.81
C GLY A 509 -5.54 -7.04 20.77
N GLN A 510 -6.52 -6.28 21.24
CA GLN A 510 -7.58 -5.75 20.39
C GLN A 510 -7.12 -4.46 19.70
N TYR A 511 -7.50 -4.28 18.43
CA TYR A 511 -7.22 -3.07 17.67
C TYR A 511 -8.39 -2.66 16.78
N LEU A 512 -8.53 -1.36 16.56
CA LEU A 512 -9.45 -0.80 15.59
C LEU A 512 -8.70 -0.54 14.28
N HIS A 513 -9.12 -1.18 13.21
CA HIS A 513 -8.62 -0.93 11.86
C HIS A 513 -9.56 0.03 11.11
N LEU A 514 -8.97 1.02 10.45
CA LEU A 514 -9.63 2.05 9.68
C LEU A 514 -9.00 2.09 8.28
N GLU A 515 -9.84 2.11 7.25
CA GLU A 515 -9.40 2.29 5.87
C GLU A 515 -10.23 3.40 5.22
N ILE A 516 -9.55 4.46 4.80
CA ILE A 516 -10.14 5.63 4.13
C ILE A 516 -9.75 5.56 2.67
N SER A 517 -10.75 5.54 1.79
CA SER A 517 -10.58 5.48 0.35
C SER A 517 -11.46 6.52 -0.35
N ASN A 518 -11.23 6.77 -1.64
CA ASN A 518 -12.03 7.71 -2.44
C ASN A 518 -11.99 9.16 -1.92
N LEU A 519 -10.81 9.60 -1.47
CA LEU A 519 -10.59 10.96 -0.97
C LEU A 519 -10.95 12.07 -1.96
N HIS A 520 -11.00 11.78 -3.26
CA HIS A 520 -11.46 12.72 -4.31
C HIS A 520 -12.91 13.20 -4.12
N LYS A 521 -13.74 12.46 -3.37
CA LYS A 521 -15.12 12.87 -3.02
C LYS A 521 -15.16 13.95 -1.95
N LEU A 522 -14.05 14.17 -1.24
CA LEU A 522 -13.95 15.18 -0.21
C LEU A 522 -13.47 16.49 -0.83
N ASP A 523 -14.28 17.55 -0.73
CA ASP A 523 -13.93 18.90 -1.19
C ASP A 523 -12.89 19.61 -0.28
N LEU A 524 -12.11 18.84 0.49
CA LEU A 524 -11.14 19.32 1.47
C LEU A 524 -9.70 19.31 0.95
N ILE A 525 -9.46 18.68 -0.20
CA ILE A 525 -8.12 18.52 -0.78
C ILE A 525 -7.87 19.61 -1.81
N GLU A 526 -7.04 20.58 -1.43
CA GLU A 526 -6.67 21.70 -2.27
C GLU A 526 -5.71 21.26 -3.38
N SER A 527 -5.98 21.68 -4.61
CA SER A 527 -5.12 21.34 -5.76
C SER A 527 -3.89 22.24 -5.80
N GLY A 528 -2.71 21.65 -5.99
CA GLY A 528 -1.44 22.40 -6.08
C GLY A 528 -0.81 22.77 -4.72
N GLN A 529 -1.37 22.31 -3.61
CA GLN A 529 -0.78 22.43 -2.27
C GLN A 529 -0.54 21.05 -1.66
N GLU A 530 0.38 20.99 -0.70
CA GLU A 530 0.55 19.81 0.14
C GLU A 530 -0.63 19.69 1.09
N ASN A 531 -1.33 18.54 1.05
CA ASN A 531 -2.40 18.23 1.97
C ASN A 531 -1.91 17.13 2.92
N THR A 532 -2.23 17.22 4.20
CA THR A 532 -1.75 16.28 5.21
C THR A 532 -2.92 15.72 6.03
N ALA A 533 -2.94 14.40 6.22
CA ALA A 533 -3.90 13.76 7.11
C ALA A 533 -3.37 13.68 8.54
N PHE A 534 -4.24 13.86 9.53
CA PHE A 534 -3.90 13.76 10.94
C PHE A 534 -4.90 12.89 11.69
N ILE A 535 -4.43 12.24 12.74
CA ILE A 535 -5.26 11.66 13.78
C ILE A 535 -5.08 12.42 15.08
N LYS A 536 -6.18 12.72 15.75
CA LYS A 536 -6.19 13.34 17.07
C LYS A 536 -6.72 12.33 18.08
N ILE A 537 -5.89 11.95 19.04
CA ILE A 537 -6.25 11.03 20.13
C ILE A 537 -6.71 11.85 21.35
N LYS A 538 -7.87 11.52 21.90
CA LYS A 538 -8.56 12.23 22.99
C LYS A 538 -8.76 11.32 24.20
N PRO A 539 -8.78 11.86 25.44
CA PRO A 539 -9.23 11.10 26.59
C PRO A 539 -10.72 10.75 26.46
N LEU A 540 -11.12 9.56 26.95
CA LEU A 540 -12.51 9.12 26.96
C LEU A 540 -13.41 10.04 27.81
N SER A 541 -12.84 10.63 28.85
CA SER A 541 -13.52 11.61 29.69
C SER A 541 -12.51 12.50 30.41
N SER A 542 -12.91 13.73 30.69
CA SER A 542 -12.11 14.70 31.44
C SER A 542 -13.04 15.64 32.21
N GLY A 543 -12.71 15.92 33.46
CA GLY A 543 -13.46 16.84 34.33
C GLY A 543 -12.60 17.46 35.43
N LEU A 544 -13.19 18.38 36.17
CA LEU A 544 -12.56 19.07 37.30
C LEU A 544 -13.45 18.94 38.54
N ALA A 545 -12.86 18.67 39.70
CA ALA A 545 -13.54 18.67 40.99
C ALA A 545 -12.61 19.20 42.08
N GLY A 546 -13.16 19.80 43.15
CA GLY A 546 -12.38 20.16 44.32
C GLY A 546 -12.07 18.94 45.18
N GLU A 547 -10.86 18.84 45.71
CA GLU A 547 -10.46 17.75 46.60
C GLU A 547 -11.09 17.88 48.00
N GLY A 548 -11.47 16.76 48.60
CA GLY A 548 -12.04 16.71 49.94
C GLY A 548 -13.53 17.01 49.99
N LEU A 549 -13.97 17.60 51.10
CA LEU A 549 -15.38 17.80 51.39
C LEU A 549 -15.92 19.04 50.68
N GLU A 550 -16.93 18.84 49.82
CA GLU A 550 -17.55 19.87 49.00
C GLU A 550 -19.04 19.99 49.35
N ILE A 551 -19.45 21.15 49.85
CA ILE A 551 -20.89 21.44 50.03
C ILE A 551 -21.49 21.66 48.64
N LYS A 552 -22.48 20.84 48.25
CA LYS A 552 -23.22 21.02 46.99
C LYS A 552 -24.42 21.93 47.17
N GLU A 553 -25.10 21.79 48.30
CA GLU A 553 -26.33 22.50 48.58
C GLU A 553 -26.51 22.66 50.09
N VAL A 554 -27.07 23.79 50.52
CA VAL A 554 -27.44 24.06 51.91
C VAL A 554 -28.82 24.71 51.96
N GLY A 555 -29.64 24.28 52.91
CA GLY A 555 -30.97 24.82 53.11
C GLY A 555 -31.47 24.61 54.54
N GLY A 556 -32.63 25.16 54.83
CA GLY A 556 -33.20 25.11 56.17
C GLY A 556 -34.06 26.33 56.50
N HIS A 557 -34.71 26.28 57.66
CA HIS A 557 -35.57 27.33 58.20
C HIS A 557 -34.82 28.19 59.22
N ASN A 558 -34.90 29.52 59.11
CA ASN A 558 -34.27 30.50 60.00
C ASN A 558 -32.75 30.32 60.21
N ILE A 559 -31.99 30.20 59.11
CA ILE A 559 -30.53 30.01 59.14
C ILE A 559 -29.77 31.05 58.30
N ASP A 560 -28.54 31.39 58.70
CA ASP A 560 -27.54 31.99 57.80
C ASP A 560 -26.90 30.87 56.97
N LYS A 561 -27.27 30.78 55.68
CA LYS A 561 -26.80 29.73 54.77
C LYS A 561 -25.28 29.70 54.62
N TYR A 562 -24.60 30.86 54.59
CA TYR A 562 -23.14 30.90 54.42
C TYR A 562 -22.41 30.50 55.70
N TYR A 563 -22.88 30.98 56.86
CA TYR A 563 -22.36 30.55 58.15
C TYR A 563 -22.49 29.04 58.33
N HIS A 564 -23.69 28.50 58.11
CA HIS A 564 -23.97 27.08 58.33
C HIS A 564 -23.28 26.21 57.29
N ALA A 565 -23.16 26.64 56.02
CA ALA A 565 -22.36 25.91 55.03
C ALA A 565 -20.91 25.75 55.46
N GLY A 566 -20.26 26.83 55.92
CA GLY A 566 -18.88 26.79 56.40
C GLY A 566 -18.71 25.94 57.66
N LEU A 567 -19.65 26.05 58.62
CA LEU A 567 -19.62 25.28 59.86
C LEU A 567 -19.83 23.78 59.60
N ILE A 568 -20.83 23.41 58.80
CA ILE A 568 -21.11 22.02 58.44
C ILE A 568 -19.93 21.44 57.66
N CYS A 569 -19.39 22.18 56.69
CA CYS A 569 -18.24 21.76 55.91
C CYS A 569 -17.03 21.47 56.81
N LEU A 570 -16.69 22.39 57.73
CA LEU A 570 -15.59 22.21 58.65
C LEU A 570 -15.80 21.01 59.58
N ASN A 571 -16.99 20.85 60.17
CA ASN A 571 -17.28 19.75 61.09
C ASN A 571 -17.21 18.39 60.39
N GLN A 572 -17.84 18.26 59.21
CA GLN A 572 -17.85 17.02 58.44
C GLN A 572 -16.46 16.69 57.86
N ALA A 573 -15.66 17.71 57.51
CA ALA A 573 -14.26 17.56 57.09
C ALA A 573 -13.36 17.08 58.25
N VAL A 574 -13.53 17.66 59.45
CA VAL A 574 -12.83 17.26 60.68
C VAL A 574 -13.14 15.81 61.07
N GLU A 575 -14.41 15.38 60.92
CA GLU A 575 -14.80 13.99 61.19
C GLU A 575 -14.11 12.98 60.27
N ARG A 576 -13.90 13.35 59.00
CA ARG A 576 -13.37 12.48 57.95
C ARG A 576 -11.87 12.66 57.71
N ASN A 577 -11.24 13.63 58.38
CA ASN A 577 -9.85 14.01 58.19
C ASN A 577 -9.53 14.31 56.70
N VAL A 578 -10.36 15.14 56.06
CA VAL A 578 -10.23 15.52 54.64
C VAL A 578 -10.19 17.05 54.48
N PRO A 579 -9.55 17.59 53.42
CA PRO A 579 -9.53 19.02 53.18
C PRO A 579 -10.92 19.58 52.86
N LEU A 580 -11.06 20.90 52.97
CA LEU A 580 -12.28 21.62 52.56
C LEU A 580 -12.16 22.01 51.09
N ALA A 581 -13.04 21.51 50.23
CA ALA A 581 -12.97 21.74 48.80
C ALA A 581 -13.28 23.20 48.46
N VAL A 582 -12.39 23.82 47.67
CA VAL A 582 -12.57 25.22 47.20
C VAL A 582 -13.76 25.39 46.26
N THR A 583 -14.30 24.29 45.72
CA THR A 583 -15.52 24.28 44.87
C THR A 583 -16.81 24.25 45.66
N SER A 584 -16.74 24.23 47.00
CA SER A 584 -17.93 24.22 47.85
C SER A 584 -18.85 25.41 47.58
N TRP A 585 -20.15 25.19 47.75
CA TRP A 585 -21.18 26.23 47.65
C TRP A 585 -20.85 27.39 48.60
N GLY A 586 -20.77 28.59 48.03
CA GLY A 586 -20.49 29.82 48.76
C GLY A 586 -19.10 29.89 49.41
N PHE A 587 -18.12 29.07 48.99
CA PHE A 587 -16.78 28.99 49.59
C PHE A 587 -16.17 30.38 49.87
N ASP A 588 -16.18 31.29 48.89
CA ASP A 588 -15.64 32.65 49.04
C ASP A 588 -16.32 33.48 50.14
N LYS A 589 -17.57 33.17 50.45
CA LYS A 589 -18.37 33.88 51.46
C LYS A 589 -18.13 33.36 52.88
N TRP A 590 -17.54 32.19 53.07
CA TRP A 590 -17.30 31.63 54.41
C TRP A 590 -15.86 31.19 54.69
N GLN A 591 -14.98 31.08 53.68
CA GLN A 591 -13.60 30.64 53.85
C GLN A 591 -12.78 31.50 54.82
N HIS A 592 -13.10 32.80 54.95
CA HIS A 592 -12.44 33.72 55.86
C HIS A 592 -12.75 33.44 57.34
N ARG A 593 -13.82 32.67 57.62
CA ARG A 593 -14.23 32.27 58.98
C ARG A 593 -13.54 30.98 59.45
N VAL A 594 -12.84 30.27 58.55
CA VAL A 594 -12.08 29.06 58.88
C VAL A 594 -10.70 29.45 59.40
N ARG A 595 -10.29 28.88 60.54
CA ARG A 595 -8.95 29.07 61.11
C ARG A 595 -7.95 28.16 60.41
N TRP A 596 -7.50 28.55 59.23
CA TRP A 596 -6.51 27.80 58.44
C TRP A 596 -5.18 27.63 59.20
N GLY A 597 -4.56 26.45 59.11
CA GLY A 597 -3.26 26.17 59.73
C GLY A 597 -3.27 26.00 61.25
N VAL A 598 -4.43 26.13 61.91
CA VAL A 598 -4.59 25.97 63.36
C VAL A 598 -5.34 24.67 63.67
N LYS A 599 -4.82 23.86 64.61
CA LYS A 599 -5.49 22.63 65.05
C LYS A 599 -6.86 22.95 65.64
N VAL A 600 -7.89 22.23 65.19
CA VAL A 600 -9.25 22.29 65.75
C VAL A 600 -9.40 21.23 66.85
N PRO A 601 -9.55 21.60 68.14
CA PRO A 601 -9.88 20.64 69.20
C PRO A 601 -11.32 20.14 69.03
N PRO A 602 -11.64 18.88 69.40
CA PRO A 602 -10.80 17.90 70.08
C PRO A 602 -10.00 16.95 69.16
N LYS A 603 -10.29 16.91 67.85
CA LYS A 603 -9.73 15.91 66.92
C LYS A 603 -8.34 16.23 66.35
N GLN A 604 -7.71 17.35 66.74
CA GLN A 604 -6.39 17.82 66.28
C GLN A 604 -6.23 17.97 64.75
N PHE A 605 -7.34 18.02 63.99
CA PHE A 605 -7.32 18.25 62.56
C PHE A 605 -6.83 19.67 62.24
N ILE A 606 -5.96 19.81 61.25
CA ILE A 606 -5.52 21.12 60.72
C ILE A 606 -6.27 21.35 59.40
N PRO A 607 -7.19 22.33 59.33
CA PRO A 607 -7.92 22.61 58.10
C PRO A 607 -6.97 23.01 56.98
N THR A 608 -7.05 22.29 55.87
CA THR A 608 -6.33 22.55 54.63
C THR A 608 -7.32 22.77 53.49
N ARG A 609 -6.88 23.51 52.48
CA ARG A 609 -7.67 23.77 51.27
C ARG A 609 -7.53 22.60 50.30
N GLY A 610 -8.66 22.11 49.83
CA GLY A 610 -8.72 21.10 48.79
C GLY A 610 -8.87 21.77 47.44
N GLU A 611 -7.76 21.87 46.72
CA GLU A 611 -7.70 22.57 45.43
C GLU A 611 -8.48 21.84 44.32
N LYS A 612 -8.80 22.57 43.24
CA LYS A 612 -9.37 21.97 42.03
C LYS A 612 -8.36 21.01 41.41
N LYS A 613 -8.71 19.73 41.32
CA LYS A 613 -7.93 18.69 40.63
C LYS A 613 -8.67 18.18 39.41
N LYS A 614 -7.89 17.85 38.38
CA LYS A 614 -8.38 17.27 37.13
C LYS A 614 -8.45 15.76 37.25
N TYR A 615 -9.59 15.19 36.90
CA TYR A 615 -9.77 13.74 36.73
C TYR A 615 -10.04 13.47 35.26
N PHE A 616 -9.50 12.37 34.75
CA PHE A 616 -9.60 12.02 33.33
C PHE A 616 -9.26 10.55 33.10
N ASN A 617 -9.81 9.99 32.04
CA ASN A 617 -9.49 8.66 31.55
C ASN A 617 -8.78 8.82 30.21
N GLY A 618 -7.45 8.91 30.24
CA GLY A 618 -6.62 9.00 29.05
C GLY A 618 -6.43 7.65 28.41
N VAL A 619 -6.33 7.61 27.09
CA VAL A 619 -6.09 6.37 26.33
C VAL A 619 -4.62 6.24 26.00
N VAL A 620 -4.12 5.00 26.03
CA VAL A 620 -2.79 4.61 25.57
C VAL A 620 -2.98 3.66 24.40
N VAL A 621 -2.46 4.01 23.24
CA VAL A 621 -2.59 3.22 22.01
C VAL A 621 -1.26 3.10 21.28
N ASP A 622 -1.07 2.01 20.54
CA ASP A 622 -0.07 1.97 19.47
C ASP A 622 -0.76 2.30 18.14
N ILE A 623 -0.08 3.06 17.29
CA ILE A 623 -0.62 3.52 16.01
C ILE A 623 0.28 3.02 14.89
N ILE A 624 -0.31 2.28 13.96
CA ILE A 624 0.33 1.84 12.72
C ILE A 624 -0.47 2.43 11.58
N SER A 625 0.18 3.14 10.66
CA SER A 625 -0.51 3.72 9.51
C SER A 625 0.29 3.61 8.23
N LYS A 626 -0.41 3.61 7.11
CA LYS A 626 0.15 3.66 5.77
C LYS A 626 -0.71 4.58 4.92
N VAL A 627 -0.09 5.62 4.37
CA VAL A 627 -0.70 6.42 3.31
C VAL A 627 -0.18 5.91 1.98
N SER A 628 -1.07 5.48 1.10
CA SER A 628 -0.74 5.10 -0.27
C SER A 628 -1.21 6.21 -1.21
N ASN A 629 -0.25 6.91 -1.81
CA ASN A 629 -0.52 7.92 -2.84
C ASN A 629 -0.48 7.21 -4.20
N PHE A 630 -1.53 7.35 -5.00
CA PHE A 630 -1.58 6.84 -6.36
C PHE A 630 -1.23 7.95 -7.36
N TYR A 631 -0.75 7.57 -8.55
CA TYR A 631 -0.59 8.50 -9.67
C TYR A 631 -1.95 9.18 -9.94
N ASN A 632 -1.93 10.50 -10.17
CA ASN A 632 -3.12 11.28 -10.45
C ASN A 632 -2.93 12.29 -11.56
#